data_AF-A0A957F3Q8-F1
#
_entry.id   AF-A0A957F3Q8-F1
#
_cell.length_a   1.000
_cell.length_b   1.000
_cell.length_c   1.000
_cell.angle_alpha   90.00
_cell.angle_beta   90.00
_cell.angle_gamma   90.00
#
_symmetry.space_group_name_H-M   'P 1'
#
loop_
_entity.id
_entity.type
_entity.pdbx_description
1 polymer ?
#
loop_
_entity_poly.entity_id
_entity_poly.type
_entity_poly.pdbx_seq_one_letter_code
_entity_poly.pdbx_strand_id
1 'polypeptide(L)'
;MFAELVINVEAPLQGTFHYDVPSDLQPTLRIGHLVEVEFGRRLAQGIVVAFSPEAPVEGTKPIIALIDDEPVVAPWQVQLAHWLSQQYLAPLNACIRLMLPPGLTRWADVTVDVNPRWDGSGRLTDLQAELISLLRKKGDLRGRQIQRAMPKTDWKTAVTQLANRGILRKASVLDPPRIRPKQIRTAELIAGPKRVAAGLRQLGRASRQADVLLYLLDSPDPLPAETAVLEATNAEEHHLAALAAANLITRAPAQTTTLNSQLTINHSPLTINSPATLSLAVPPAAAFSRALALRGADRYEQIVRLLAAAGGPLPLADVYAATSSSLSHLRRLTKLDLVRLGSEEVWRDPLTDRDFVPATPPMLTADQARAWGRLKVNMVRQAEGDETPAAFLLHGVTGSGKTEIYMRAIEYALLQEQTAIVLVPEIALTPQTVRRFAAR
;
A
#
# COMPACT_ATOMS: atom_id res chain seq x y z
N MET A 1 -31.87 31.24 19.35
CA MET A 1 -31.07 30.14 19.96
C MET A 1 -29.72 30.16 19.27
N PHE A 2 -28.66 30.15 20.05
CA PHE A 2 -27.28 30.23 19.56
C PHE A 2 -26.54 28.94 19.88
N ALA A 3 -25.61 28.58 19.02
CA ALA A 3 -24.66 27.51 19.27
C ALA A 3 -23.29 28.12 19.59
N GLU A 4 -22.67 27.63 20.65
CA GLU A 4 -21.27 27.91 20.95
C GLU A 4 -20.39 26.92 20.21
N LEU A 5 -19.45 27.43 19.42
CA LEU A 5 -18.57 26.64 18.60
C LEU A 5 -17.12 26.82 19.00
N VAL A 6 -16.38 25.72 19.00
CA VAL A 6 -14.91 25.75 18.94
C VAL A 6 -14.48 25.64 17.49
N ILE A 7 -13.74 26.62 17.00
CA ILE A 7 -13.29 26.64 15.60
C ILE A 7 -12.11 25.69 15.42
N ASN A 8 -12.27 24.70 14.54
CA ASN A 8 -11.26 23.71 14.21
C ASN A 8 -10.24 24.27 13.19
N VAL A 9 -9.32 25.08 13.69
CA VAL A 9 -8.17 25.62 12.95
C VAL A 9 -6.86 25.17 13.59
N GLU A 10 -5.76 25.13 12.82
CA GLU A 10 -4.43 24.78 13.35
C GLU A 10 -3.85 25.83 14.28
N ALA A 11 -4.18 27.11 14.04
CA ALA A 11 -3.73 28.18 14.91
C ALA A 11 -4.35 28.00 16.31
N PRO A 12 -3.55 28.14 17.39
CA PRO A 12 -4.06 28.18 18.76
C PRO A 12 -5.19 29.21 18.87
N LEU A 13 -6.37 28.77 19.31
CA LEU A 13 -7.51 29.64 19.50
C LEU A 13 -8.13 29.36 20.87
N GLN A 14 -8.21 30.40 21.70
CA GLN A 14 -8.84 30.30 23.00
C GLN A 14 -10.34 30.63 22.91
N GLY A 15 -11.12 29.95 23.73
CA GLY A 15 -12.56 30.20 23.88
C GLY A 15 -13.46 29.59 22.82
N THR A 16 -14.72 30.01 22.86
CA THR A 16 -15.83 29.61 22.00
C THR A 16 -16.38 30.83 21.25
N PHE A 17 -17.09 30.58 20.15
CA PHE A 17 -17.71 31.61 19.31
C PHE A 17 -19.19 31.31 19.15
N HIS A 18 -20.04 32.34 19.24
CA HIS A 18 -21.49 32.19 19.15
C HIS A 18 -21.95 32.37 17.70
N TYR A 19 -22.81 31.46 17.25
CA TYR A 19 -23.42 31.47 15.92
C TYR A 19 -24.92 31.26 16.03
N ASP A 20 -25.69 31.86 15.13
CA ASP A 20 -27.12 31.59 15.01
C ASP A 20 -27.34 30.15 14.56
N VAL A 21 -28.36 29.50 15.12
CA VAL A 21 -28.84 28.20 14.66
C VAL A 21 -30.04 28.40 13.72
N PRO A 22 -29.87 28.21 12.40
CA PRO A 22 -30.96 28.27 11.43
C PRO A 22 -32.10 27.32 11.79
N SER A 23 -33.34 27.70 11.49
CA SER A 23 -34.54 26.94 11.87
C SER A 23 -34.57 25.51 11.33
N ASP A 24 -33.98 25.28 10.16
CA ASP A 24 -33.81 23.98 9.52
C ASP A 24 -32.79 23.07 10.22
N LEU A 25 -31.80 23.65 10.92
CA LEU A 25 -30.79 22.88 11.67
C LEU A 25 -31.17 22.66 13.15
N GLN A 26 -32.07 23.45 13.73
CA GLN A 26 -32.51 23.27 15.12
C GLN A 26 -32.96 21.85 15.49
N PRO A 27 -33.74 21.11 14.67
CA PRO A 27 -34.20 19.78 15.07
C PRO A 27 -33.08 18.73 15.11
N THR A 28 -32.01 18.90 14.32
CA THR A 28 -30.95 17.90 14.15
C THR A 28 -29.67 18.24 14.90
N LEU A 29 -29.32 19.53 15.02
CA LEU A 29 -28.07 19.97 15.63
C LEU A 29 -27.98 19.57 17.10
N ARG A 30 -26.85 18.97 17.50
CA ARG A 30 -26.51 18.57 18.87
C ARG A 30 -25.09 18.98 19.23
N ILE A 31 -24.78 18.99 20.53
CA ILE A 31 -23.39 19.09 21.01
C ILE A 31 -22.56 17.97 20.38
N GLY A 32 -21.39 18.35 19.87
CA GLY A 32 -20.44 17.47 19.22
C GLY A 32 -20.52 17.41 17.71
N HIS A 33 -21.53 18.01 17.09
CA HIS A 33 -21.61 18.07 15.63
C HIS A 33 -20.49 18.93 15.04
N LEU A 34 -20.00 18.48 13.89
CA LEU A 34 -19.11 19.23 13.03
C LEU A 34 -19.96 20.08 12.08
N VAL A 35 -19.74 21.39 12.08
CA VAL A 35 -20.50 22.35 11.29
C VAL A 35 -19.58 23.20 10.42
N GLU A 36 -20.13 23.71 9.32
CA GLU A 36 -19.49 24.73 8.50
C GLU A 36 -19.94 26.12 8.95
N VAL A 37 -18.98 27.02 9.15
CA VAL A 37 -19.22 28.42 9.52
C VAL A 37 -18.28 29.37 8.81
N GLU A 38 -18.68 30.64 8.72
CA GLU A 38 -17.74 31.70 8.38
C GLU A 38 -16.95 32.15 9.62
N PHE A 39 -15.63 32.11 9.53
CA PHE A 39 -14.73 32.64 10.55
C PHE A 39 -13.82 33.72 9.94
N GLY A 40 -14.13 34.99 10.23
CA GLY A 40 -13.55 36.13 9.52
C GLY A 40 -14.06 36.20 8.07
N ARG A 41 -13.14 36.20 7.10
CA ARG A 41 -13.43 36.22 5.65
C ARG A 41 -13.34 34.84 4.98
N ARG A 42 -13.24 33.77 5.76
CA ARG A 42 -13.06 32.40 5.26
C ARG A 42 -14.08 31.46 5.86
N LEU A 43 -14.35 30.37 5.16
CA LEU A 43 -15.07 29.22 5.69
C LEU A 43 -14.13 28.43 6.62
N ALA A 44 -14.69 27.93 7.70
CA ALA A 44 -14.01 27.11 8.69
C ALA A 44 -14.96 26.05 9.23
N GLN A 45 -14.37 25.02 9.82
CA GLN A 45 -15.10 24.03 10.59
C GLN A 45 -15.26 24.51 12.03
N GLY A 46 -16.44 24.31 12.60
CA GLY A 46 -16.74 24.51 14.01
C GLY A 46 -17.27 23.23 14.64
N ILE A 47 -17.03 23.05 15.93
CA ILE A 47 -17.58 21.94 16.70
C ILE A 47 -18.53 22.54 17.73
N VAL A 48 -19.78 22.09 17.72
CA VAL A 48 -20.79 22.56 18.68
C VAL A 48 -20.41 22.05 20.07
N VAL A 49 -20.16 22.95 21.02
CA VAL A 49 -19.78 22.58 22.38
C VAL A 49 -20.87 22.90 23.40
N ALA A 50 -21.71 23.89 23.13
CA ALA A 50 -22.85 24.25 23.95
C ALA A 50 -23.93 24.96 23.13
N PHE A 51 -25.11 25.14 23.74
CA PHE A 51 -26.18 25.99 23.24
C PHE A 51 -26.49 27.06 24.27
N SER A 52 -26.78 28.28 23.80
CA SER A 52 -27.15 29.41 24.64
C SER A 52 -28.42 30.08 24.10
N PRO A 53 -29.33 30.57 24.98
CA PRO A 53 -30.47 31.37 24.54
C PRO A 53 -30.04 32.75 24.03
N GLU A 54 -28.90 33.27 24.49
CA GLU A 54 -28.40 34.62 24.19
C GLU A 54 -26.94 34.58 23.70
N ALA A 55 -26.57 35.53 22.85
CA ALA A 55 -25.19 35.74 22.42
C ALA A 55 -24.59 36.97 23.13
N PRO A 56 -23.31 36.95 23.53
CA PRO A 56 -22.65 38.09 24.17
C PRO A 56 -22.35 39.25 23.21
N VAL A 57 -22.83 39.17 21.95
CA VAL A 57 -22.58 40.13 20.88
C VAL A 57 -23.88 40.41 20.12
N GLU A 58 -24.03 41.64 19.62
CA GLU A 58 -25.26 42.08 18.92
C GLU A 58 -25.43 41.45 17.54
N GLY A 59 -24.34 41.01 16.90
CA GLY A 59 -24.35 40.45 15.55
C GLY A 59 -23.62 39.11 15.48
N THR A 60 -24.37 38.04 15.25
CA THR A 60 -23.84 36.70 14.98
C THR A 60 -23.99 36.33 13.51
N LYS A 61 -23.13 35.42 13.05
CA LYS A 61 -23.30 34.79 11.74
C LYS A 61 -24.08 33.48 11.92
N PRO A 62 -24.81 33.01 10.91
CA PRO A 62 -25.47 31.71 10.97
C PRO A 62 -24.48 30.56 10.77
N ILE A 63 -24.82 29.40 11.34
CA ILE A 63 -24.26 28.12 10.89
C ILE A 63 -24.68 27.88 9.44
N ILE A 64 -23.74 27.48 8.59
CA ILE A 64 -23.99 27.31 7.15
C ILE A 64 -24.58 25.93 6.88
N ALA A 65 -23.97 24.88 7.43
CA ALA A 65 -24.39 23.51 7.21
C ALA A 65 -23.83 22.56 8.28
N LEU A 66 -24.49 21.41 8.45
CA LEU A 66 -23.89 20.22 9.07
C LEU A 66 -22.89 19.62 8.09
N ILE A 67 -21.71 19.27 8.59
CA ILE A 67 -20.66 18.61 7.81
C ILE A 67 -20.78 17.09 7.94
N ASP A 68 -21.23 16.62 9.09
CA ASP A 68 -21.49 15.22 9.39
C ASP A 68 -22.87 15.12 10.04
N ASP A 69 -23.61 14.06 9.71
CA ASP A 69 -24.97 13.82 10.22
C ASP A 69 -24.95 13.32 11.67
N GLU A 70 -23.80 12.82 12.14
CA GLU A 70 -23.60 12.40 13.52
C GLU A 70 -22.59 13.31 14.27
N PRO A 71 -22.71 13.42 15.62
CA PRO A 71 -21.69 14.07 16.42
C PRO A 71 -20.32 13.40 16.29
N VAL A 72 -19.31 14.17 15.88
CA VAL A 72 -17.92 13.68 15.72
C VAL A 72 -17.16 13.61 17.05
N VAL A 73 -17.69 14.28 18.08
CA VAL A 73 -17.22 14.17 19.47
C VAL A 73 -18.41 14.01 20.42
N ALA A 74 -18.28 13.17 21.43
CA ALA A 74 -19.30 12.97 22.44
C ALA A 74 -19.34 14.12 23.46
N PRO A 75 -20.47 14.34 24.17
CA PRO A 75 -20.55 15.36 25.21
C PRO A 75 -19.49 15.24 26.32
N TRP A 76 -19.13 14.02 26.72
CA TRP A 76 -18.07 13.80 27.72
C TRP A 76 -16.68 14.18 27.18
N GLN A 77 -16.45 14.05 25.88
CA GLN A 77 -15.22 14.49 25.22
C GLN A 77 -15.12 16.02 25.25
N VAL A 78 -16.24 16.71 25.00
CA VAL A 78 -16.30 18.18 25.14
C VAL A 78 -15.97 18.60 26.58
N GLN A 79 -16.56 17.94 27.59
CA GLN A 79 -16.24 18.20 29.00
C GLN A 79 -14.76 17.94 29.32
N LEU A 80 -14.21 16.82 28.85
CA LEU A 80 -12.80 16.50 29.01
C LEU A 80 -11.90 17.54 28.34
N ALA A 81 -12.27 18.06 27.17
CA ALA A 81 -11.50 19.09 26.49
C ALA A 81 -11.50 20.43 27.24
N HIS A 82 -12.63 20.81 27.83
CA HIS A 82 -12.70 21.96 28.73
C HIS A 82 -11.81 21.76 29.97
N TRP A 83 -11.86 20.57 30.58
CA TRP A 83 -10.99 20.24 31.71
C TRP A 83 -9.51 20.32 31.31
N LEU A 84 -9.11 19.72 30.19
CA LEU A 84 -7.74 19.78 29.68
C LEU A 84 -7.29 21.23 29.44
N SER A 85 -8.15 22.03 28.81
CA SER A 85 -7.87 23.45 28.54
C SER A 85 -7.63 24.24 29.83
N GLN A 86 -8.47 24.04 30.85
CA GLN A 86 -8.35 24.71 32.14
C GLN A 86 -7.14 24.24 32.94
N GLN A 87 -6.91 22.93 33.04
CA GLN A 87 -5.84 22.35 33.85
C GLN A 87 -4.45 22.63 33.28
N TYR A 88 -4.31 22.56 31.96
CA TYR A 88 -3.01 22.69 31.29
C TYR A 88 -2.81 24.05 30.62
N LEU A 89 -3.74 25.00 30.82
CA LEU A 89 -3.75 26.32 30.17
C LEU A 89 -3.58 26.22 28.64
N ALA A 90 -4.11 25.14 28.06
CA ALA A 90 -3.99 24.83 26.66
C ALA A 90 -5.19 25.42 25.88
N PRO A 91 -5.01 25.84 24.61
CA PRO A 91 -6.12 26.28 23.78
C PRO A 91 -7.21 25.21 23.65
N LEU A 92 -8.46 25.57 23.90
CA LEU A 92 -9.59 24.63 23.85
C LEU A 92 -9.70 23.91 22.50
N ASN A 93 -9.42 24.63 21.40
CA ASN A 93 -9.41 24.04 20.07
C ASN A 93 -8.33 22.96 19.91
N ALA A 94 -7.16 23.13 20.51
CA ALA A 94 -6.11 22.11 20.49
C ALA A 94 -6.53 20.86 21.28
N CYS A 95 -7.19 21.04 22.44
CA CYS A 95 -7.68 19.94 23.26
C CYS A 95 -8.76 19.11 22.54
N ILE A 96 -9.75 19.77 21.92
CA ILE A 96 -10.81 19.08 21.18
C ILE A 96 -10.24 18.35 19.95
N ARG A 97 -9.24 18.92 19.26
CA ARG A 97 -8.61 18.28 18.10
C ARG A 97 -7.96 16.93 18.40
N LEU A 98 -7.53 16.69 19.65
CA LEU A 98 -7.01 15.38 20.07
C LEU A 98 -8.07 14.28 20.04
N MET A 99 -9.36 14.66 20.04
CA MET A 99 -10.50 13.75 20.11
C MET A 99 -11.16 13.54 18.75
N LEU A 100 -10.75 14.30 17.73
CA LEU A 100 -11.28 14.19 16.38
C LEU A 100 -10.70 12.98 15.64
N PRO A 101 -11.54 12.18 14.95
CA PRO A 101 -11.08 11.11 14.08
C PRO A 101 -10.06 11.58 13.04
N PRO A 102 -9.02 10.77 12.74
CA PRO A 102 -8.06 11.09 11.70
C PRO A 102 -8.76 11.16 10.33
N GLY A 103 -8.60 12.28 9.62
CA GLY A 103 -9.26 12.53 8.33
C GLY A 103 -10.27 13.66 8.37
N LEU A 104 -10.94 13.89 9.51
CA LEU A 104 -11.83 15.04 9.73
C LEU A 104 -11.06 16.34 10.02
N THR A 105 -9.78 16.21 10.36
CA THR A 105 -8.82 17.31 10.52
C THR A 105 -8.23 17.82 9.20
N ARG A 106 -8.52 17.17 8.06
CA ARG A 106 -8.09 17.67 6.75
C ARG A 106 -9.00 18.81 6.32
N TRP A 107 -8.38 19.93 5.95
CA TRP A 107 -9.12 21.08 5.47
C TRP A 107 -10.01 20.73 4.29
N ALA A 108 -11.23 21.25 4.35
CA ALA A 108 -12.16 21.38 3.24
C ALA A 108 -11.42 21.73 1.94
N ASP A 109 -11.47 20.81 0.96
CA ASP A 109 -11.30 21.24 -0.41
C ASP A 109 -12.55 22.07 -0.76
N VAL A 110 -12.43 22.94 -1.74
CA VAL A 110 -13.54 23.78 -2.16
C VAL A 110 -14.00 23.27 -3.51
N THR A 111 -15.26 22.88 -3.61
CA THR A 111 -15.92 22.69 -4.89
C THR A 111 -16.47 24.02 -5.37
N VAL A 112 -16.18 24.34 -6.62
CA VAL A 112 -16.63 25.55 -7.30
C VAL A 112 -17.51 25.12 -8.46
N ASP A 113 -18.70 25.70 -8.55
CA ASP A 113 -19.64 25.53 -9.67
C ASP A 113 -20.07 26.90 -10.20
N VAL A 114 -20.65 26.91 -11.40
CA VAL A 114 -21.29 28.13 -11.93
C VAL A 114 -22.68 28.21 -11.33
N ASN A 115 -23.02 29.36 -10.73
CA ASN A 115 -24.35 29.54 -10.13
C ASN A 115 -25.42 29.37 -11.23
N PRO A 116 -26.32 28.37 -11.14
CA PRO A 116 -27.36 28.15 -12.15
C PRO A 116 -28.35 29.32 -12.32
N ARG A 117 -28.41 30.21 -11.33
CA ARG A 117 -29.27 31.41 -11.36
C ARG A 117 -28.58 32.63 -11.98
N TRP A 118 -27.31 32.54 -12.33
CA TRP A 118 -26.61 33.62 -13.01
C TRP A 118 -27.03 33.68 -14.48
N ASP A 119 -27.47 34.85 -14.92
CA ASP A 119 -28.02 35.14 -16.26
C ASP A 119 -26.95 35.33 -17.35
N GLY A 120 -25.67 35.17 -17.02
CA GLY A 120 -24.56 35.40 -17.94
C GLY A 120 -24.14 36.87 -18.07
N SER A 121 -24.75 37.77 -17.29
CA SER A 121 -24.45 39.21 -17.36
C SER A 121 -23.22 39.61 -16.51
N GLY A 122 -22.58 40.71 -16.90
CA GLY A 122 -21.50 41.36 -16.16
C GLY A 122 -20.12 41.26 -16.82
N ARG A 123 -19.28 42.28 -16.58
CA ARG A 123 -17.91 42.32 -17.09
C ARG A 123 -17.05 41.27 -16.39
N LEU A 124 -16.30 40.50 -17.17
CA LEU A 124 -15.36 39.49 -16.70
C LEU A 124 -13.95 39.86 -17.18
N THR A 125 -12.93 39.52 -16.39
CA THR A 125 -11.55 39.50 -16.88
C THR A 125 -11.29 38.24 -17.71
N ASP A 126 -10.21 38.22 -18.49
CA ASP A 126 -9.85 37.04 -19.29
C ASP A 126 -9.71 35.77 -18.43
N LEU A 127 -9.08 35.91 -17.24
CA LEU A 127 -8.94 34.82 -16.27
C LEU A 127 -10.30 34.34 -15.72
N GLN A 128 -11.23 35.26 -15.45
CA GLN A 128 -12.57 34.92 -14.97
C GLN A 128 -13.39 34.22 -16.06
N ALA A 129 -13.29 34.66 -17.31
CA ALA A 129 -13.95 34.03 -18.45
C ALA A 129 -13.40 32.62 -18.71
N GLU A 130 -12.08 32.45 -18.63
CA GLU A 130 -11.42 31.15 -18.76
C GLU A 130 -11.86 30.17 -17.66
N LEU A 131 -11.92 30.63 -16.40
CA LEU A 131 -12.39 29.84 -15.26
C LEU A 131 -13.85 29.39 -15.43
N ILE A 132 -14.75 30.30 -15.85
CA ILE A 132 -16.16 29.96 -16.10
C ILE A 132 -16.29 28.95 -17.24
N SER A 133 -15.51 29.12 -18.31
CA SER A 133 -15.48 28.19 -19.44
C SER A 133 -15.02 26.78 -19.01
N LEU A 134 -13.98 26.71 -18.17
CA LEU A 134 -13.49 25.46 -17.59
C LEU A 134 -14.57 24.74 -16.78
N LEU A 135 -15.28 25.47 -15.90
CA LEU A 135 -16.35 24.93 -15.07
C LEU A 135 -17.55 24.48 -15.91
N ARG A 136 -17.97 25.26 -16.93
CA ARG A 136 -19.04 24.83 -17.85
C ARG A 136 -18.69 23.56 -18.62
N LYS A 137 -17.41 23.38 -18.98
CA LYS A 137 -16.95 22.21 -19.74
C LYS A 137 -16.80 20.96 -18.88
N LYS A 138 -16.31 21.09 -17.65
CA LYS A 138 -15.96 19.95 -16.77
C LYS A 138 -16.96 19.71 -15.64
N GLY A 139 -17.96 20.56 -15.51
CA GLY A 139 -18.84 20.60 -14.34
C GLY A 139 -18.11 21.14 -13.11
N ASP A 140 -18.65 20.80 -11.95
CA ASP A 140 -18.14 21.25 -10.66
C ASP A 140 -16.71 20.75 -10.45
N LEU A 141 -15.80 21.68 -10.12
CA LEU A 141 -14.40 21.35 -9.91
C LEU A 141 -13.97 21.71 -8.51
N ARG A 142 -13.14 20.83 -7.95
CA ARG A 142 -12.42 21.11 -6.70
C ARG A 142 -11.28 22.07 -6.93
N GLY A 143 -10.90 22.82 -5.90
CA GLY A 143 -9.81 23.79 -5.95
C GLY A 143 -8.49 23.17 -6.42
N ARG A 144 -8.20 21.92 -6.00
CA ARG A 144 -7.01 21.18 -6.50
C ARG A 144 -7.10 20.84 -7.98
N GLN A 145 -8.29 20.57 -8.51
CA GLN A 145 -8.51 20.30 -9.93
C GLN A 145 -8.37 21.57 -10.76
N ILE A 146 -8.86 22.72 -10.26
CA ILE A 146 -8.67 24.04 -10.87
C ILE A 146 -7.19 24.40 -10.90
N GLN A 147 -6.47 24.23 -9.78
CA GLN A 147 -5.03 24.50 -9.70
C GLN A 147 -4.20 23.69 -10.70
N ARG A 148 -4.61 22.44 -11.00
CA ARG A 148 -3.96 21.59 -12.02
C ARG A 148 -4.32 21.99 -13.45
N ALA A 149 -5.55 22.44 -13.68
CA ALA A 149 -6.00 22.87 -15.00
C ALA A 149 -5.47 24.26 -15.39
N MET A 150 -5.28 25.15 -14.41
CA MET A 150 -4.84 26.53 -14.60
C MET A 150 -3.59 26.84 -13.74
N PRO A 151 -2.45 26.16 -13.99
CA PRO A 151 -1.24 26.37 -13.20
C PRO A 151 -0.70 27.80 -13.37
N LYS A 152 -0.07 28.35 -12.32
CA LYS A 152 0.52 29.70 -12.28
C LYS A 152 -0.45 30.88 -12.48
N THR A 153 -1.76 30.65 -12.36
CA THR A 153 -2.77 31.72 -12.37
C THR A 153 -3.25 32.02 -10.94
N ASP A 154 -3.71 33.26 -10.69
CA ASP A 154 -4.38 33.61 -9.43
C ASP A 154 -5.88 33.31 -9.48
N TRP A 155 -6.19 32.04 -9.79
CA TRP A 155 -7.57 31.57 -9.89
C TRP A 155 -8.32 31.70 -8.55
N LYS A 156 -7.62 31.68 -7.40
CA LYS A 156 -8.25 31.80 -6.07
C LYS A 156 -8.91 33.16 -5.87
N THR A 157 -8.23 34.23 -6.26
CA THR A 157 -8.79 35.58 -6.23
C THR A 157 -9.93 35.71 -7.22
N ALA A 158 -9.81 35.15 -8.44
CA ALA A 158 -10.88 35.14 -9.43
C ALA A 158 -12.14 34.41 -8.93
N VAL A 159 -11.99 33.22 -8.35
CA VAL A 159 -13.10 32.47 -7.71
C VAL A 159 -13.75 33.30 -6.62
N THR A 160 -12.97 33.94 -5.75
CA THR A 160 -13.49 34.74 -4.63
C THR A 160 -14.29 35.95 -5.13
N GLN A 161 -13.78 36.67 -6.13
CA GLN A 161 -14.47 37.81 -6.74
C GLN A 161 -15.77 37.40 -7.43
N LEU A 162 -15.77 36.29 -8.16
CA LEU A 162 -16.96 35.79 -8.85
C LEU A 162 -18.00 35.22 -7.87
N ALA A 163 -17.56 34.56 -6.80
CA ALA A 163 -18.45 34.07 -5.74
C ALA A 163 -19.13 35.24 -5.00
N ASN A 164 -18.39 36.31 -4.66
CA ASN A 164 -18.95 37.52 -4.04
C ASN A 164 -19.97 38.23 -4.93
N ARG A 165 -19.85 38.09 -6.26
CA ARG A 165 -20.80 38.61 -7.26
C ARG A 165 -21.98 37.65 -7.51
N GLY A 166 -22.04 36.52 -6.83
CA GLY A 166 -23.07 35.49 -7.04
C GLY A 166 -22.97 34.76 -8.39
N ILE A 167 -21.83 34.85 -9.09
CA ILE A 167 -21.62 34.23 -10.40
C ILE A 167 -21.19 32.76 -10.25
N LEU A 168 -20.37 32.46 -9.24
CA LEU A 168 -19.98 31.10 -8.86
C LEU A 168 -20.57 30.76 -7.50
N ARG A 169 -20.82 29.48 -7.21
CA ARG A 169 -21.00 29.03 -5.83
C ARG A 169 -19.76 28.28 -5.37
N LYS A 170 -19.61 28.27 -4.05
CA LYS A 170 -18.48 27.70 -3.35
C LYS A 170 -19.04 26.80 -2.27
N ALA A 171 -18.76 25.51 -2.35
CA ALA A 171 -19.12 24.54 -1.32
C ALA A 171 -17.85 23.90 -0.76
N SER A 172 -17.77 23.76 0.56
CA SER A 172 -16.76 22.94 1.20
C SER A 172 -17.05 21.46 0.94
N VAL A 173 -16.02 20.69 0.58
CA VAL A 173 -16.10 19.24 0.49
C VAL A 173 -14.98 18.63 1.32
N LEU A 174 -15.38 17.77 2.26
CA LEU A 174 -14.44 16.90 2.97
C LEU A 174 -14.24 15.61 2.19
N ASP A 175 -12.97 15.26 1.99
CA ASP A 175 -12.64 13.91 1.56
C ASP A 175 -12.76 12.98 2.78
N PRO A 176 -13.56 11.90 2.71
CA PRO A 176 -13.48 10.87 3.73
C PRO A 176 -12.05 10.32 3.81
N PRO A 177 -11.58 9.89 5.00
CA PRO A 177 -10.28 9.26 5.15
C PRO A 177 -10.17 8.04 4.22
N ARG A 178 -9.31 8.13 3.21
CA ARG A 178 -8.99 6.99 2.35
C ARG A 178 -7.91 6.15 3.02
N ILE A 179 -8.30 5.14 3.77
CA ILE A 179 -7.40 4.06 4.18
C ILE A 179 -7.20 3.20 2.92
N ARG A 180 -5.98 3.19 2.38
CA ARG A 180 -5.60 2.24 1.34
C ARG A 180 -4.68 1.21 1.96
N PRO A 181 -4.95 -0.10 1.80
CA PRO A 181 -4.06 -1.10 2.31
C PRO A 181 -2.67 -0.98 1.68
N LYS A 182 -1.63 -1.38 2.42
CA LYS A 182 -0.27 -1.34 1.91
C LYS A 182 -0.13 -2.44 0.86
N GLN A 183 0.05 -2.05 -0.39
CA GLN A 183 0.40 -2.98 -1.44
C GLN A 183 1.92 -3.08 -1.58
N ILE A 184 2.41 -4.30 -1.74
CA ILE A 184 3.77 -4.57 -2.20
C ILE A 184 3.74 -4.95 -3.67
N ARG A 185 4.82 -4.67 -4.37
CA ARG A 185 4.98 -5.12 -5.76
C ARG A 185 5.60 -6.50 -5.74
N THR A 186 5.11 -7.37 -6.62
CA THR A 186 5.56 -8.76 -6.74
C THR A 186 5.99 -9.07 -8.17
N ALA A 187 6.81 -10.11 -8.32
CA ALA A 187 7.18 -10.71 -9.59
C ALA A 187 6.90 -12.21 -9.52
N GLU A 188 6.39 -12.79 -10.59
CA GLU A 188 6.05 -14.20 -10.68
C GLU A 188 6.50 -14.76 -12.03
N LEU A 189 7.08 -15.97 -12.04
CA LEU A 189 7.39 -16.67 -13.27
C LEU A 189 6.10 -17.26 -13.85
N ILE A 190 5.76 -16.86 -15.07
CA ILE A 190 4.53 -17.31 -15.76
C ILE A 190 4.82 -18.26 -16.93
N ALA A 191 6.09 -18.38 -17.34
CA ALA A 191 6.50 -19.19 -18.47
C ALA A 191 7.04 -20.56 -18.03
N GLY A 192 6.66 -21.61 -18.75
CA GLY A 192 7.22 -22.96 -18.57
C GLY A 192 8.66 -23.10 -19.07
N PRO A 193 9.36 -24.20 -18.73
CA PRO A 193 10.81 -24.36 -18.94
C PRO A 193 11.28 -24.15 -20.39
N LYS A 194 10.54 -24.64 -21.38
CA LYS A 194 10.89 -24.48 -22.81
C LYS A 194 10.86 -23.02 -23.25
N ARG A 195 9.83 -22.26 -22.83
CA ARG A 195 9.67 -20.84 -23.16
C ARG A 195 10.71 -19.98 -22.43
N VAL A 196 11.02 -20.33 -21.19
CA VAL A 196 12.13 -19.74 -20.43
C VAL A 196 13.46 -19.90 -21.17
N ALA A 197 13.82 -21.12 -21.57
CA ALA A 197 15.06 -21.39 -22.27
C ALA A 197 15.16 -20.58 -23.58
N ALA A 198 14.08 -20.55 -24.38
CA ALA A 198 14.02 -19.78 -25.62
C ALA A 198 14.12 -18.25 -25.38
N GLY A 199 13.43 -17.73 -24.35
CA GLY A 199 13.43 -16.31 -24.04
C GLY A 199 14.77 -15.83 -23.47
N LEU A 200 15.43 -16.62 -22.63
CA LEU A 200 16.75 -16.27 -22.08
C LEU A 200 17.82 -16.15 -23.18
N ARG A 201 17.75 -16.96 -24.25
CA ARG A 201 18.66 -16.87 -25.41
C ARG A 201 18.59 -15.52 -26.14
N GLN A 202 17.49 -14.77 -25.99
CA GLN A 202 17.30 -13.45 -26.61
C GLN A 202 17.87 -12.30 -25.76
N LEU A 203 18.37 -12.60 -24.56
CA LEU A 203 18.87 -11.61 -23.62
C LEU A 203 20.40 -11.46 -23.71
N GLY A 204 20.87 -10.33 -23.18
CA GLY A 204 22.29 -9.98 -23.19
C GLY A 204 22.77 -9.34 -24.49
N ARG A 205 24.09 -9.26 -24.63
CA ARG A 205 24.80 -8.80 -25.84
C ARG A 205 25.17 -9.98 -26.73
N ALA A 206 25.47 -9.72 -28.00
CA ALA A 206 25.98 -10.75 -28.90
C ALA A 206 27.34 -11.30 -28.41
N SER A 207 27.57 -12.60 -28.58
CA SER A 207 28.81 -13.26 -28.21
C SER A 207 28.99 -14.54 -29.04
N ARG A 208 30.00 -14.57 -29.90
CA ARG A 208 30.30 -15.73 -30.76
C ARG A 208 30.61 -16.98 -29.94
N GLN A 209 31.32 -16.84 -28.83
CA GLN A 209 31.57 -17.94 -27.90
C GLN A 209 30.27 -18.50 -27.30
N ALA A 210 29.30 -17.64 -26.98
CA ALA A 210 28.00 -18.09 -26.50
C ALA A 210 27.20 -18.78 -27.62
N ASP A 211 27.28 -18.26 -28.85
CA ASP A 211 26.59 -18.84 -30.01
C ASP A 211 27.09 -20.26 -30.31
N VAL A 212 28.40 -20.49 -30.20
CA VAL A 212 29.01 -21.84 -30.29
C VAL A 212 28.42 -22.77 -29.23
N LEU A 213 28.37 -22.36 -27.96
CA LEU A 213 27.81 -23.20 -26.90
C LEU A 213 26.32 -23.49 -27.11
N LEU A 214 25.54 -22.50 -27.54
CA LEU A 214 24.12 -22.66 -27.83
C LEU A 214 23.88 -23.59 -29.04
N TYR A 215 24.72 -23.50 -30.06
CA TYR A 215 24.66 -24.39 -31.23
C TYR A 215 24.94 -25.84 -30.86
N LEU A 216 25.99 -26.09 -30.07
CA LEU A 216 26.33 -27.43 -29.59
C LEU A 216 25.27 -28.02 -28.66
N LEU A 217 24.54 -27.19 -27.91
CA LEU A 217 23.40 -27.64 -27.10
C LEU A 217 22.23 -28.14 -27.95
N ASP A 218 22.05 -27.58 -29.15
CA ASP A 218 20.96 -27.94 -30.06
C ASP A 218 21.34 -29.12 -31.00
N SER A 219 22.63 -29.49 -31.06
CA SER A 219 23.16 -30.53 -31.97
C SER A 219 23.93 -31.64 -31.22
N PRO A 220 23.24 -32.51 -30.46
CA PRO A 220 23.90 -33.52 -29.63
C PRO A 220 24.42 -34.75 -30.40
N ASP A 221 23.80 -35.12 -31.54
CA ASP A 221 24.16 -36.31 -32.32
C ASP A 221 23.60 -36.23 -33.77
N PRO A 222 24.38 -36.49 -34.84
CA PRO A 222 25.84 -36.65 -34.86
C PRO A 222 26.57 -35.36 -34.46
N LEU A 223 27.77 -35.53 -33.90
CA LEU A 223 28.61 -34.40 -33.50
C LEU A 223 28.88 -33.49 -34.71
N PRO A 224 28.66 -32.17 -34.58
CA PRO A 224 28.84 -31.27 -35.70
C PRO A 224 30.32 -31.12 -36.06
N ALA A 225 30.59 -31.08 -37.37
CA ALA A 225 31.90 -30.74 -37.88
C ALA A 225 32.30 -29.33 -37.46
N GLU A 226 33.58 -29.13 -37.14
CA GLU A 226 34.11 -27.84 -36.69
C GLU A 226 33.84 -26.71 -37.69
N THR A 227 33.99 -26.99 -38.99
CA THR A 227 33.69 -26.05 -40.07
C THR A 227 32.22 -25.63 -40.08
N ALA A 228 31.30 -26.58 -39.88
CA ALA A 228 29.87 -26.30 -39.83
C ALA A 228 29.49 -25.41 -38.63
N VAL A 229 30.14 -25.63 -37.47
CA VAL A 229 29.93 -24.78 -36.28
C VAL A 229 30.43 -23.36 -36.51
N LEU A 230 31.63 -23.20 -37.10
CA LEU A 230 32.20 -21.89 -37.43
C LEU A 230 31.31 -21.13 -38.42
N GLU A 231 30.84 -21.80 -39.48
CA GLU A 231 29.92 -21.22 -40.47
C GLU A 231 28.59 -20.81 -39.84
N ALA A 232 27.95 -21.70 -39.07
CA ALA A 232 26.63 -21.44 -38.50
C ALA A 232 26.62 -20.32 -37.45
N THR A 233 27.71 -20.17 -36.70
CA THR A 233 27.83 -19.18 -35.61
C THR A 233 28.58 -17.92 -36.01
N ASN A 234 29.22 -17.93 -37.19
CA ASN A 234 30.18 -16.93 -37.65
C ASN A 234 31.26 -16.66 -36.58
N ALA A 235 31.69 -17.72 -35.92
CA ALA A 235 32.80 -17.72 -34.98
C ALA A 235 34.11 -17.95 -35.74
N GLU A 236 35.21 -17.73 -35.04
CA GLU A 236 36.56 -17.89 -35.58
C GLU A 236 37.36 -18.81 -34.66
N GLU A 237 38.49 -19.32 -35.15
CA GLU A 237 39.36 -20.25 -34.42
C GLU A 237 39.75 -19.76 -33.02
N HIS A 238 40.02 -18.46 -32.87
CA HIS A 238 40.38 -17.88 -31.57
C HIS A 238 39.23 -17.98 -30.54
N HIS A 239 37.97 -17.99 -30.98
CA HIS A 239 36.82 -18.22 -30.12
C HIS A 239 36.75 -19.67 -29.64
N LEU A 240 37.02 -20.64 -30.53
CA LEU A 240 37.08 -22.06 -30.19
C LEU A 240 38.25 -22.36 -29.25
N ALA A 241 39.43 -21.79 -29.52
CA ALA A 241 40.60 -21.92 -28.67
C ALA A 241 40.33 -21.42 -27.24
N ALA A 242 39.65 -20.29 -27.10
CA ALA A 242 39.27 -19.75 -25.78
C ALA A 242 38.24 -20.64 -25.05
N LEU A 243 37.26 -21.20 -25.76
CA LEU A 243 36.29 -22.14 -25.17
C LEU A 243 36.94 -23.46 -24.74
N ALA A 244 37.88 -23.97 -25.55
CA ALA A 244 38.64 -25.18 -25.24
C ALA A 244 39.59 -24.95 -24.05
N ALA A 245 40.29 -23.81 -24.01
CA ALA A 245 41.13 -23.42 -22.87
C ALA A 245 40.34 -23.28 -21.57
N ALA A 246 39.06 -22.90 -21.66
CA ALA A 246 38.14 -22.86 -20.54
C ALA A 246 37.48 -24.21 -20.20
N ASN A 247 37.88 -25.31 -20.87
CA ASN A 247 37.31 -26.66 -20.75
C ASN A 247 35.79 -26.72 -20.97
N LEU A 248 35.27 -25.88 -21.87
CA LEU A 248 33.83 -25.84 -22.19
C LEU A 248 33.47 -26.72 -23.39
N ILE A 249 34.42 -26.95 -24.29
CA ILE A 249 34.27 -27.78 -25.49
C ILE A 249 35.46 -28.73 -25.64
N THR A 250 35.24 -29.85 -26.33
CA THR A 250 36.27 -30.79 -26.76
C THR A 250 36.33 -30.80 -28.28
N ARG A 251 37.55 -30.83 -28.84
CA ARG A 251 37.82 -30.92 -30.28
C ARG A 251 38.36 -32.31 -30.59
N ALA A 252 37.68 -33.07 -31.44
CA ALA A 252 38.22 -34.31 -31.97
C ALA A 252 38.84 -34.04 -33.35
N PRO A 253 40.11 -34.41 -33.59
CA PRO A 253 40.77 -34.16 -34.87
C PRO A 253 40.14 -34.99 -35.98
N ALA A 254 40.29 -34.52 -37.22
CA ALA A 254 39.90 -35.28 -38.40
C ALA A 254 40.66 -36.61 -38.47
N GLN A 255 39.98 -37.69 -38.82
CA GLN A 255 40.55 -39.04 -38.90
C GLN A 255 40.42 -39.59 -40.32
N THR A 256 41.49 -40.20 -40.82
CA THR A 256 41.47 -40.96 -42.09
C THR A 256 41.55 -42.45 -41.75
N THR A 257 40.46 -43.18 -41.97
CA THR A 257 40.41 -44.62 -41.74
C THR A 257 40.56 -45.35 -43.07
N THR A 258 41.64 -46.11 -43.23
CA THR A 258 41.83 -46.98 -44.38
C THR A 258 41.10 -48.30 -44.15
N LEU A 259 40.13 -48.63 -45.01
CA LEU A 259 39.42 -49.91 -44.99
C LEU A 259 40.31 -51.03 -45.53
N ASN A 260 40.18 -52.23 -44.97
CA ASN A 260 40.99 -53.42 -45.21
C ASN A 260 41.56 -53.58 -46.64
N SER A 261 42.81 -54.02 -46.72
CA SER A 261 43.67 -54.17 -47.91
C SER A 261 43.13 -55.05 -49.05
N GLN A 262 41.93 -55.62 -48.94
CA GLN A 262 41.27 -56.42 -49.98
C GLN A 262 40.21 -55.63 -50.77
N LEU A 263 39.83 -54.44 -50.33
CA LEU A 263 38.87 -53.57 -51.04
C LEU A 263 39.62 -52.38 -51.65
N THR A 264 40.08 -52.55 -52.88
CA THR A 264 40.73 -51.49 -53.66
C THR A 264 39.81 -50.97 -54.74
N ILE A 265 39.71 -49.65 -54.89
CA ILE A 265 39.17 -49.01 -56.10
C ILE A 265 40.39 -48.51 -56.90
N ASN A 266 40.53 -48.94 -58.15
CA ASN A 266 41.65 -48.56 -59.03
C ASN A 266 43.04 -48.74 -58.40
N HIS A 267 43.28 -49.88 -57.74
CA HIS A 267 44.54 -50.20 -57.03
C HIS A 267 44.91 -49.31 -55.83
N SER A 268 44.01 -48.42 -55.39
CA SER A 268 44.21 -47.59 -54.19
C SER A 268 43.37 -48.11 -53.01
N PRO A 269 43.89 -48.07 -51.77
CA PRO A 269 43.13 -48.40 -50.57
C PRO A 269 41.91 -47.48 -50.43
N LEU A 270 40.74 -48.04 -50.08
CA LEU A 270 39.58 -47.24 -49.73
C LEU A 270 39.83 -46.48 -48.42
N THR A 271 39.77 -45.15 -48.46
CA THR A 271 39.91 -44.29 -47.28
C THR A 271 38.60 -43.58 -46.96
N ILE A 272 38.23 -43.56 -45.68
CA ILE A 272 37.13 -42.77 -45.14
C ILE A 272 37.73 -41.59 -44.38
N ASN A 273 37.39 -40.38 -44.79
CA ASN A 273 37.78 -39.15 -44.10
C ASN A 273 36.63 -38.71 -43.19
N SER A 274 36.85 -38.74 -41.88
CA SER A 274 35.96 -38.16 -40.88
C SER A 274 36.44 -36.74 -40.54
N PRO A 275 35.58 -35.70 -40.64
CA PRO A 275 35.98 -34.33 -40.35
C PRO A 275 36.27 -34.14 -38.85
N ALA A 276 36.97 -33.05 -38.50
CA ALA A 276 37.13 -32.66 -37.10
C ALA A 276 35.77 -32.29 -36.51
N THR A 277 35.44 -32.79 -35.31
CA THR A 277 34.13 -32.59 -34.66
C THR A 277 34.26 -31.87 -33.33
N LEU A 278 33.20 -31.13 -32.96
CA LEU A 278 33.10 -30.44 -31.68
C LEU A 278 32.04 -31.06 -30.78
N SER A 279 32.32 -31.15 -29.48
CA SER A 279 31.35 -31.55 -28.46
C SER A 279 31.45 -30.67 -27.22
N LEU A 280 30.39 -30.64 -26.40
CA LEU A 280 30.44 -30.01 -25.09
C LEU A 280 31.31 -30.85 -24.14
N ALA A 281 32.22 -30.19 -23.41
CA ALA A 281 33.02 -30.82 -22.36
C ALA A 281 32.34 -30.74 -20.98
N VAL A 282 31.22 -30.02 -20.89
CA VAL A 282 30.45 -29.81 -19.66
C VAL A 282 28.98 -30.22 -19.86
N PRO A 283 28.24 -30.53 -18.78
CA PRO A 283 26.82 -30.85 -18.88
C PRO A 283 26.01 -29.75 -19.57
N PRO A 284 24.91 -30.08 -20.28
CA PRO A 284 24.11 -29.11 -21.02
C PRO A 284 23.64 -27.90 -20.19
N ALA A 285 23.24 -28.13 -18.94
CA ALA A 285 22.84 -27.04 -18.03
C ALA A 285 24.00 -26.06 -17.75
N ALA A 286 25.22 -26.57 -17.52
CA ALA A 286 26.40 -25.75 -17.28
C ALA A 286 26.83 -24.98 -18.53
N ALA A 287 26.76 -25.61 -19.71
CA ALA A 287 27.02 -24.94 -20.98
C ALA A 287 26.02 -23.80 -21.23
N PHE A 288 24.73 -24.02 -20.91
CA PHE A 288 23.69 -23.00 -21.06
C PHE A 288 23.92 -21.80 -20.13
N SER A 289 24.16 -22.03 -18.84
CA SER A 289 24.49 -20.95 -17.89
C SER A 289 25.74 -20.18 -18.32
N ARG A 290 26.76 -20.89 -18.83
CA ARG A 290 27.99 -20.25 -19.32
C ARG A 290 27.76 -19.40 -20.57
N ALA A 291 26.92 -19.86 -21.49
CA ALA A 291 26.53 -19.09 -22.66
C ALA A 291 25.82 -17.78 -22.27
N LEU A 292 24.91 -17.83 -21.29
CA LEU A 292 24.24 -16.63 -20.77
C LEU A 292 25.23 -15.68 -20.09
N ALA A 293 26.17 -16.20 -19.29
CA ALA A 293 27.21 -15.38 -18.67
C ALA A 293 28.11 -14.66 -19.70
N LEU A 294 28.50 -15.34 -20.78
CA LEU A 294 29.26 -14.74 -21.88
C LEU A 294 28.50 -13.60 -22.59
N ARG A 295 27.16 -13.63 -22.56
CA ARG A 295 26.28 -12.57 -23.05
C ARG A 295 25.96 -11.50 -22.00
N GLY A 296 26.44 -11.63 -20.76
CA GLY A 296 26.06 -10.75 -19.64
C GLY A 296 24.59 -10.87 -19.25
N ALA A 297 24.01 -12.06 -19.45
CA ALA A 297 22.61 -12.38 -19.18
C ALA A 297 22.41 -13.32 -17.97
N ASP A 298 23.48 -13.58 -17.21
CA ASP A 298 23.52 -14.37 -15.98
C ASP A 298 22.48 -13.90 -14.94
N ARG A 299 22.30 -12.59 -14.79
CA ARG A 299 21.28 -12.05 -13.88
C ARG A 299 19.86 -12.45 -14.24
N TYR A 300 19.54 -12.58 -15.53
CA TYR A 300 18.20 -13.00 -15.95
C TYR A 300 17.94 -14.46 -15.60
N GLU A 301 18.95 -15.31 -15.75
CA GLU A 301 18.89 -16.70 -15.34
C GLU A 301 18.69 -16.83 -13.82
N GLN A 302 19.43 -16.06 -13.02
CA GLN A 302 19.28 -16.04 -11.56
C GLN A 302 17.87 -15.63 -11.12
N ILE A 303 17.30 -14.59 -11.74
CA ILE A 303 15.92 -14.16 -11.46
C ILE A 303 14.94 -15.28 -11.78
N VAL A 304 15.02 -15.87 -12.98
CA VAL A 304 14.08 -16.91 -13.39
C VAL A 304 14.21 -18.15 -12.50
N ARG A 305 15.43 -18.54 -12.13
CA ARG A 305 15.66 -19.66 -11.23
C ARG A 305 15.08 -19.42 -9.83
N LEU A 306 15.24 -18.21 -9.29
CA LEU A 306 14.66 -17.83 -8.00
C LEU A 306 13.13 -17.88 -8.05
N LEU A 307 12.53 -17.28 -9.08
CA LEU A 307 11.07 -17.26 -9.22
C LEU A 307 10.49 -18.66 -9.48
N ALA A 308 11.21 -19.51 -10.22
CA ALA A 308 10.82 -20.91 -10.41
C ALA A 308 10.84 -21.68 -9.08
N ALA A 309 11.84 -21.44 -8.23
CA ALA A 309 11.95 -22.09 -6.92
C ALA A 309 10.88 -21.61 -5.92
N ALA A 310 10.46 -20.36 -6.00
CA ALA A 310 9.41 -19.81 -5.14
C ALA A 310 8.02 -20.41 -5.42
N GLY A 311 7.75 -20.84 -6.66
CA GLY A 311 6.47 -21.45 -7.04
C GLY A 311 5.26 -20.51 -7.03
N GLY A 312 5.48 -19.20 -6.87
CA GLY A 312 4.45 -18.18 -6.79
C GLY A 312 5.00 -16.75 -6.82
N PRO A 313 4.15 -15.73 -6.59
CA PRO A 313 4.57 -14.33 -6.55
C PRO A 313 5.58 -14.08 -5.43
N LEU A 314 6.70 -13.43 -5.77
CA LEU A 314 7.73 -13.04 -4.82
C LEU A 314 7.83 -11.51 -4.72
N PRO A 315 7.97 -10.92 -3.52
CA PRO A 315 8.18 -9.50 -3.36
C PRO A 315 9.41 -9.01 -4.15
N LEU A 316 9.29 -7.85 -4.81
CA LEU A 316 10.42 -7.31 -5.60
C LEU A 316 11.67 -7.06 -4.74
N ALA A 317 11.49 -6.73 -3.46
CA ALA A 317 12.60 -6.52 -2.53
C ALA A 317 13.44 -7.80 -2.37
N ASP A 318 12.80 -8.95 -2.23
CA ASP A 318 13.46 -10.24 -2.05
C ASP A 318 14.14 -10.67 -3.35
N VAL A 319 13.51 -10.42 -4.50
CA VAL A 319 14.13 -10.65 -5.82
C VAL A 319 15.40 -9.81 -5.95
N TYR A 320 15.37 -8.52 -5.60
CA TYR A 320 16.54 -7.64 -5.69
C TYR A 320 17.65 -8.07 -4.73
N ALA A 321 17.30 -8.42 -3.49
CA ALA A 321 18.26 -8.87 -2.48
C ALA A 321 18.97 -10.15 -2.91
N ALA A 322 18.22 -11.13 -3.44
CA ALA A 322 18.78 -12.44 -3.82
C ALA A 322 19.56 -12.42 -5.15
N THR A 323 19.26 -11.48 -6.07
CA THR A 323 19.83 -11.51 -7.44
C THR A 323 20.64 -10.27 -7.80
N SER A 324 20.73 -9.27 -6.90
CA SER A 324 21.34 -7.97 -7.19
C SER A 324 20.80 -7.35 -8.49
N SER A 325 19.52 -7.58 -8.77
CA SER A 325 18.83 -7.14 -9.98
C SER A 325 18.06 -5.85 -9.74
N SER A 326 17.30 -5.42 -10.75
CA SER A 326 16.57 -4.16 -10.71
C SER A 326 15.29 -4.24 -11.55
N LEU A 327 14.43 -3.23 -11.43
CA LEU A 327 13.17 -3.18 -12.16
C LEU A 327 13.36 -3.23 -13.69
N SER A 328 14.48 -2.73 -14.22
CA SER A 328 14.75 -2.80 -15.66
C SER A 328 14.95 -4.23 -16.15
N HIS A 329 15.61 -5.08 -15.36
CA HIS A 329 15.77 -6.51 -15.65
C HIS A 329 14.41 -7.20 -15.68
N LEU A 330 13.59 -6.99 -14.65
CA LEU A 330 12.26 -7.58 -14.56
C LEU A 330 11.35 -7.12 -15.70
N ARG A 331 11.36 -5.83 -16.06
CA ARG A 331 10.61 -5.32 -17.21
C ARG A 331 11.03 -5.97 -18.52
N ARG A 332 12.32 -6.27 -18.69
CA ARG A 332 12.80 -6.97 -19.89
C ARG A 332 12.30 -8.42 -19.93
N LEU A 333 12.24 -9.10 -18.79
CA LEU A 333 11.61 -10.43 -18.67
C LEU A 333 10.10 -10.39 -18.91
N THR A 334 9.41 -9.33 -18.47
CA THR A 334 7.99 -9.12 -18.77
C THR A 334 7.74 -8.88 -20.25
N LYS A 335 8.59 -8.12 -20.94
CA LYS A 335 8.49 -7.94 -22.41
C LYS A 335 8.64 -9.24 -23.20
N LEU A 336 9.29 -10.25 -22.64
CA LEU A 336 9.43 -11.58 -23.23
C LEU A 336 8.35 -12.56 -22.74
N ASP A 337 7.34 -12.08 -22.00
CA ASP A 337 6.30 -12.87 -21.35
C ASP A 337 6.86 -14.01 -20.48
N LEU A 338 8.02 -13.80 -19.85
CA LEU A 338 8.59 -14.77 -18.93
C LEU A 338 8.10 -14.52 -17.51
N VAL A 339 8.01 -13.25 -17.12
CA VAL A 339 7.70 -12.81 -15.75
C VAL A 339 6.55 -11.82 -15.75
N ARG A 340 5.57 -12.02 -14.87
CA ARG A 340 4.50 -11.07 -14.59
C ARG A 340 4.85 -10.19 -13.40
N LEU A 341 4.61 -8.89 -13.51
CA LEU A 341 4.69 -7.96 -12.38
C LEU A 341 3.29 -7.75 -11.80
N GLY A 342 3.15 -7.94 -10.50
CA GLY A 342 1.89 -7.82 -9.77
C GLY A 342 1.96 -6.85 -8.60
N SER A 343 0.84 -6.73 -7.90
CA SER A 343 0.73 -6.08 -6.60
C SER A 343 -0.11 -6.93 -5.68
N GLU A 344 0.36 -7.14 -4.46
CA GLU A 344 -0.34 -7.93 -3.44
C GLU A 344 -0.55 -7.08 -2.19
N GLU A 345 -1.71 -7.27 -1.55
CA GLU A 345 -2.03 -6.63 -0.29
C GLU A 345 -1.31 -7.34 0.85
N VAL A 346 -0.52 -6.60 1.63
CA VAL A 346 0.16 -7.15 2.80
C VAL A 346 -0.57 -6.69 4.04
N TRP A 347 -1.16 -7.64 4.73
CA TRP A 347 -1.64 -7.43 6.09
C TRP A 347 -0.43 -7.33 7.02
N ARG A 348 -0.37 -6.26 7.81
CA ARG A 348 0.70 -6.11 8.82
C ARG A 348 0.24 -6.83 10.06
N ASP A 349 0.78 -8.01 10.30
CA ASP A 349 0.72 -8.58 11.64
C ASP A 349 2.01 -8.19 12.40
N PRO A 350 1.92 -7.26 13.37
CA PRO A 350 3.07 -6.84 14.16
C PRO A 350 3.57 -7.91 15.16
N LEU A 351 2.89 -9.06 15.23
CA LEU A 351 3.20 -10.17 16.14
C LEU A 351 3.82 -11.38 15.44
N THR A 352 3.90 -11.43 14.10
CA THR A 352 4.35 -12.60 13.33
C THR A 352 5.74 -13.10 13.72
N ASP A 353 6.66 -12.20 14.04
CA ASP A 353 8.05 -12.55 14.42
C ASP A 353 8.24 -12.73 15.94
N ARG A 354 7.15 -12.92 16.71
CA ARG A 354 7.22 -13.06 18.17
C ARG A 354 6.79 -14.45 18.61
N ASP A 355 7.71 -15.17 19.25
CA ASP A 355 7.39 -16.41 19.95
C ASP A 355 6.74 -16.11 21.31
N PHE A 356 5.59 -16.72 21.56
CA PHE A 356 4.90 -16.66 22.84
C PHE A 356 4.85 -18.05 23.46
N VAL A 357 5.29 -18.17 24.71
CA VAL A 357 5.20 -19.43 25.45
C VAL A 357 3.80 -19.53 26.07
N PRO A 358 3.00 -20.57 25.75
CA PRO A 358 1.69 -20.74 26.35
C PRO A 358 1.78 -20.82 27.87
N ALA A 359 0.92 -20.07 28.56
CA ALA A 359 0.85 -20.01 30.02
C ALA A 359 -0.51 -20.52 30.50
N THR A 360 -0.49 -21.39 31.50
CA THR A 360 -1.73 -21.88 32.13
C THR A 360 -2.40 -20.77 32.94
N PRO A 361 -3.72 -20.54 32.78
CA PRO A 361 -4.44 -19.56 33.58
C PRO A 361 -4.31 -19.84 35.09
N PRO A 362 -3.97 -18.83 35.91
CA PRO A 362 -3.88 -19.02 37.36
C PRO A 362 -5.26 -19.27 37.97
N MET A 363 -5.33 -19.95 39.12
CA MET A 363 -6.57 -20.05 39.89
C MET A 363 -7.00 -18.67 40.40
N LEU A 364 -8.29 -18.36 40.31
CA LEU A 364 -8.81 -17.08 40.83
C LEU A 364 -8.80 -17.08 42.35
N THR A 365 -8.49 -15.91 42.91
CA THR A 365 -8.79 -15.63 44.31
C THR A 365 -10.31 -15.59 44.54
N ALA A 366 -10.75 -15.64 45.81
CA ALA A 366 -12.17 -15.57 46.14
C ALA A 366 -12.85 -14.29 45.62
N ASP A 367 -12.17 -13.14 45.73
CA ASP A 367 -12.69 -11.85 45.25
C ASP A 367 -12.76 -11.80 43.73
N GLN A 368 -11.73 -12.32 43.05
CA GLN A 368 -11.70 -12.45 41.60
C GLN A 368 -12.81 -13.38 41.10
N ALA A 369 -13.03 -14.52 41.74
CA ALA A 369 -14.08 -15.46 41.39
C ALA A 369 -15.47 -14.83 41.54
N ARG A 370 -15.68 -14.03 42.58
CA ARG A 370 -16.92 -13.28 42.79
C ARG A 370 -17.14 -12.22 41.70
N ALA A 371 -16.10 -11.45 41.37
CA ALA A 371 -16.16 -10.45 40.31
C ALA A 371 -16.42 -11.10 38.95
N TRP A 372 -15.70 -12.18 38.63
CA TRP A 372 -15.88 -12.98 37.43
C TRP A 372 -17.29 -13.55 37.32
N GLY A 373 -17.83 -14.12 38.40
CA GLY A 373 -19.17 -14.70 38.40
C GLY A 373 -20.24 -13.68 38.02
N ARG A 374 -20.17 -12.46 38.56
CA ARG A 374 -21.12 -11.37 38.21
C ARG A 374 -21.01 -10.97 36.74
N LEU A 375 -19.80 -10.84 36.23
CA LEU A 375 -19.56 -10.45 34.84
C LEU A 375 -20.02 -11.55 33.87
N LYS A 376 -19.68 -12.81 34.15
CA LYS A 376 -20.07 -13.96 33.33
C LYS A 376 -21.60 -14.12 33.23
N VAL A 377 -22.33 -13.97 34.34
CA VAL A 377 -23.80 -14.07 34.34
C VAL A 377 -24.43 -13.04 33.39
N ASN A 378 -23.93 -11.79 33.40
CA ASN A 378 -24.46 -10.77 32.50
C ASN A 378 -24.07 -11.02 31.04
N MET A 379 -22.84 -11.48 30.77
CA MET A 379 -22.43 -11.86 29.41
C MET A 379 -23.30 -12.99 28.83
N VAL A 380 -23.73 -13.95 29.66
CA VAL A 380 -24.67 -15.02 29.24
C VAL A 380 -26.02 -14.42 28.85
N ARG A 381 -26.62 -13.59 29.73
CA ARG A 381 -27.92 -12.94 29.46
C ARG A 381 -27.90 -12.05 28.22
N GLN A 382 -26.79 -11.36 28.01
CA GLN A 382 -26.60 -10.53 26.82
C GLN A 382 -26.55 -11.37 25.54
N ALA A 383 -25.90 -12.54 25.58
CA ALA A 383 -25.88 -13.47 24.44
C ALA A 383 -27.26 -14.07 24.15
N GLU A 384 -28.10 -14.23 25.17
CA GLU A 384 -29.49 -14.70 25.04
C GLU A 384 -30.46 -13.60 24.55
N GLY A 385 -29.99 -12.36 24.38
CA GLY A 385 -30.78 -11.23 23.87
C GLY A 385 -31.67 -10.55 24.92
N ASP A 386 -31.50 -10.90 26.20
CA ASP A 386 -32.39 -10.47 27.29
C ASP A 386 -32.06 -9.07 27.86
N GLU A 387 -30.86 -8.52 27.62
CA GLU A 387 -30.44 -7.26 28.23
C GLU A 387 -29.59 -6.38 27.29
N THR A 388 -29.63 -5.06 27.53
CA THR A 388 -28.76 -4.08 26.87
C THR A 388 -27.29 -4.23 27.30
N PRO A 389 -26.31 -3.77 26.50
CA PRO A 389 -24.89 -3.86 26.85
C PRO A 389 -24.60 -3.16 28.18
N ALA A 390 -24.12 -3.90 29.18
CA ALA A 390 -23.84 -3.37 30.50
C ALA A 390 -22.37 -2.88 30.63
N ALA A 391 -22.18 -1.73 31.28
CA ALA A 391 -20.86 -1.21 31.62
C ALA A 391 -20.43 -1.68 33.02
N PHE A 392 -19.27 -2.32 33.12
CA PHE A 392 -18.71 -2.79 34.39
C PHE A 392 -17.48 -1.99 34.79
N LEU A 393 -17.45 -1.51 36.04
CA LEU A 393 -16.25 -0.97 36.67
C LEU A 393 -15.63 -2.01 37.60
N LEU A 394 -14.46 -2.52 37.25
CA LEU A 394 -13.71 -3.44 38.11
C LEU A 394 -12.79 -2.66 39.06
N HIS A 395 -13.26 -2.44 40.28
CA HIS A 395 -12.51 -1.73 41.31
C HIS A 395 -11.49 -2.64 42.00
N GLY A 396 -10.26 -2.15 42.20
CA GLY A 396 -9.23 -2.85 42.97
C GLY A 396 -7.85 -2.22 42.86
N VAL A 397 -7.00 -2.46 43.85
CA VAL A 397 -5.62 -1.95 43.88
C VAL A 397 -4.75 -2.56 42.76
N THR A 398 -3.63 -1.93 42.42
CA THR A 398 -2.64 -2.51 41.50
C THR A 398 -2.17 -3.88 42.01
N GLY A 399 -2.01 -4.86 41.13
CA GLY A 399 -1.59 -6.22 41.53
C GLY A 399 -2.72 -7.15 42.01
N SER A 400 -3.95 -6.67 42.22
CA SER A 400 -5.12 -7.50 42.57
C SER A 400 -5.58 -8.51 41.48
N GLY A 401 -4.88 -8.56 40.34
CA GLY A 401 -5.15 -9.47 39.24
C GLY A 401 -6.38 -9.11 38.39
N LYS A 402 -6.78 -7.83 38.35
CA LYS A 402 -7.83 -7.33 37.43
C LYS A 402 -7.63 -7.77 35.97
N THR A 403 -6.37 -7.82 35.51
CA THR A 403 -6.01 -8.27 34.16
C THR A 403 -6.49 -9.71 33.88
N GLU A 404 -6.48 -10.59 34.88
CA GLU A 404 -6.96 -11.97 34.72
C GLU A 404 -8.46 -12.02 34.46
N ILE A 405 -9.23 -11.12 35.09
CA ILE A 405 -10.67 -11.00 34.85
C ILE A 405 -10.94 -10.54 33.42
N TYR A 406 -10.15 -9.58 32.91
CA TYR A 406 -10.26 -9.14 31.51
C TYR A 406 -9.93 -10.26 30.53
N MET A 407 -8.85 -11.00 30.76
CA MET A 407 -8.47 -12.12 29.87
C MET A 407 -9.54 -13.21 29.84
N ARG A 408 -10.16 -13.53 30.98
CA ARG A 408 -11.28 -14.49 31.02
C ARG A 408 -12.54 -14.00 30.32
N ALA A 409 -12.86 -12.72 30.45
CA ALA A 409 -13.99 -12.12 29.74
C ALA A 409 -13.81 -12.24 28.22
N ILE A 410 -12.59 -12.00 27.76
CA ILE A 410 -12.24 -12.05 26.34
C ILE A 410 -12.25 -13.48 25.85
N GLU A 411 -11.62 -14.41 26.58
CA GLU A 411 -11.66 -15.84 26.29
C GLU A 411 -13.10 -16.35 26.20
N TYR A 412 -13.97 -15.94 27.12
CA TYR A 412 -15.39 -16.28 27.07
C TYR A 412 -16.09 -15.71 25.84
N ALA A 413 -15.87 -14.43 25.49
CA ALA A 413 -16.45 -13.82 24.29
C ALA A 413 -16.01 -14.53 23.01
N LEU A 414 -14.72 -14.86 22.89
CA LEU A 414 -14.18 -15.61 21.74
C LEU A 414 -14.78 -17.01 21.62
N LEU A 415 -14.99 -17.71 22.75
CA LEU A 415 -15.70 -19.00 22.79
C LEU A 415 -17.16 -18.91 22.34
N GLN A 416 -17.76 -17.72 22.37
CA GLN A 416 -19.10 -17.46 21.83
C GLN A 416 -19.05 -16.91 20.39
N GLU A 417 -17.92 -17.07 19.68
CA GLU A 417 -17.68 -16.56 18.32
C GLU A 417 -17.82 -15.03 18.19
N GLN A 418 -17.69 -14.30 19.30
CA GLN A 418 -17.68 -12.84 19.32
C GLN A 418 -16.26 -12.29 19.20
N THR A 419 -16.14 -10.99 18.92
CA THR A 419 -14.85 -10.28 18.89
C THR A 419 -14.64 -9.46 20.15
N ALA A 420 -13.38 -9.27 20.55
CA ALA A 420 -13.02 -8.42 21.68
C ALA A 420 -11.99 -7.35 21.29
N ILE A 421 -12.11 -6.17 21.92
CA ILE A 421 -11.13 -5.08 21.80
C ILE A 421 -10.62 -4.77 23.21
N VAL A 422 -9.29 -4.77 23.37
CA VAL A 422 -8.61 -4.38 24.61
C VAL A 422 -7.91 -3.06 24.40
N LEU A 423 -8.26 -2.06 25.21
CA LEU A 423 -7.56 -0.78 25.24
C LEU A 423 -6.52 -0.81 26.36
N VAL A 424 -5.25 -0.64 26.01
CA VAL A 424 -4.13 -0.56 26.96
C VAL A 424 -3.88 0.90 27.35
N PRO A 425 -3.70 1.21 28.64
CA PRO A 425 -3.62 2.58 29.13
C PRO A 425 -2.33 3.31 28.75
N GLU A 426 -1.25 2.59 28.43
CA GLU A 426 0.08 3.20 28.20
C GLU A 426 0.90 2.45 27.17
N ILE A 427 1.57 3.18 26.27
CA ILE A 427 2.45 2.63 25.23
C ILE A 427 3.55 1.76 25.84
N ALA A 428 4.13 2.19 26.97
CA ALA A 428 5.19 1.46 27.67
C ALA A 428 4.75 0.08 28.19
N LEU A 429 3.47 -0.09 28.55
CA LEU A 429 2.91 -1.35 29.04
C LEU A 429 2.38 -2.26 27.93
N THR A 430 2.34 -1.76 26.69
CA THR A 430 1.83 -2.52 25.55
C THR A 430 2.62 -3.81 25.29
N PRO A 431 3.97 -3.83 25.26
CA PRO A 431 4.71 -5.07 25.04
C PRO A 431 4.45 -6.15 26.11
N GLN A 432 4.33 -5.75 27.38
CA GLN A 432 4.05 -6.68 28.48
C GLN A 432 2.63 -7.23 28.40
N THR A 433 1.65 -6.37 28.08
CA THR A 433 0.26 -6.77 27.94
C THR A 433 0.11 -7.72 26.76
N VAL A 434 0.65 -7.37 25.59
CA VAL A 434 0.67 -8.23 24.40
C VAL A 434 1.26 -9.60 24.71
N ARG A 435 2.41 -9.67 25.41
CA ARG A 435 3.01 -10.96 25.80
C ARG A 435 2.09 -11.80 26.68
N ARG A 436 1.37 -11.20 27.63
CA ARG A 436 0.44 -11.92 28.51
C ARG A 436 -0.77 -12.44 27.74
N PHE A 437 -1.29 -11.63 26.83
CA PHE A 437 -2.44 -12.00 26.00
C PHE A 437 -2.08 -13.09 24.98
N ALA A 438 -0.93 -12.98 24.32
CA ALA A 438 -0.51 -13.96 23.31
C ALA A 438 0.06 -15.26 23.90
N ALA A 439 0.40 -15.27 25.20
CA ALA A 439 0.69 -16.49 25.94
C ALA A 439 -0.57 -17.28 26.32
N ARG A 440 -1.77 -16.77 26.02
CA ARG A 440 -3.05 -17.39 26.31
C ARG A 440 -3.78 -17.65 25.01
#